data_AF-A0A921B912-F1
#
_entry.id   AF-A0A921B912-F1
#
_cell.length_a   1.000
_cell.length_b   1.000
_cell.length_c   1.000
_cell.angle_alpha   90.00
_cell.angle_beta   90.00
_cell.angle_gamma   90.00
#
_symmetry.space_group_name_H-M   'P 1'
#
loop_
_entity.id
_entity.type
_entity.pdbx_description
1 polymer ?
#
loop_
_entity_poly.entity_id
_entity_poly.type
_entity_poly.pdbx_seq_one_letter_code
_entity_poly.pdbx_strand_id
1 'polypeptide(L)' 'MVRCHVKDTEVYGKYIELAGPAIEKYGGGFLVRGGEQVEVEGEGYERTVRVEFNTLEQAKACYQSEDYQAA' A
#
# COMPACT_ATOMS: atom_id res chain seq x y z
N MET A 1 6.13 0.45 -4.20
CA MET A 1 6.39 0.81 -2.78
C MET A 1 5.62 2.07 -2.50
N VAL A 2 4.92 2.15 -1.36
CA VAL A 2 4.18 3.33 -0.94
C VAL A 2 4.69 3.75 0.43
N ARG A 3 4.95 5.04 0.62
CA ARG A 3 5.33 5.64 1.90
C ARG A 3 4.44 6.85 2.15
N CYS A 4 3.96 7.02 3.37
CA CYS A 4 3.01 8.08 3.69
C CYS A 4 3.13 8.54 5.14
N HIS A 5 2.84 9.82 5.36
CA HIS A 5 2.48 10.35 6.67
C HIS A 5 0.99 10.15 6.89
N VAL A 6 0.63 9.54 8.01
CA VAL A 6 -0.78 9.28 8.34
C VAL A 6 -1.31 10.51 9.05
N LYS A 7 -2.00 11.39 8.32
CA LYS A 7 -2.63 12.58 8.93
C LYS A 7 -3.89 12.26 9.72
N ASP A 8 -4.64 11.24 9.28
CA ASP A 8 -5.88 10.79 9.88
C ASP A 8 -5.92 9.26 9.84
N THR A 9 -5.91 8.64 11.02
CA THR A 9 -5.86 7.18 11.17
C THR A 9 -7.18 6.51 10.82
N GLU A 10 -8.32 7.19 10.97
CA GLU A 10 -9.65 6.64 10.68
C GLU A 10 -9.90 6.58 9.18
N VAL A 11 -9.59 7.66 8.46
CA VAL A 11 -9.70 7.70 6.99
C VAL A 11 -8.73 6.69 6.36
N TYR A 12 -7.51 6.62 6.89
CA TYR A 12 -6.51 5.68 6.41
C TYR A 12 -6.88 4.21 6.68
N GLY A 13 -7.56 3.93 7.79
CA GLY A 13 -8.11 2.60 8.08
C GLY A 13 -9.08 2.13 7.00
N LYS A 14 -10.05 2.99 6.63
CA LYS A 14 -11.03 2.70 5.57
C LYS A 14 -10.37 2.44 4.22
N TYR A 15 -9.35 3.23 3.88
CA TYR A 15 -8.56 3.01 2.68
C TYR A 15 -7.90 1.62 2.66
N ILE A 16 -7.32 1.18 3.78
CA ILE A 16 -6.70 -0.15 3.87
C ILE A 16 -7.73 -1.27 3.67
N GLU A 17 -8.93 -1.11 4.23
CA GLU A 17 -10.01 -2.11 4.11
C GLU A 17 -10.49 -2.27 2.66
N LEU A 18 -10.43 -1.22 1.85
CA LEU A 18 -10.79 -1.25 0.43
C LEU A 18 -9.61 -1.66 -0.47
N ALA A 19 -8.42 -1.10 -0.21
CA ALA A 19 -7.22 -1.35 -1.01
C ALA A 19 -6.67 -2.77 -0.82
N GLY A 20 -6.82 -3.37 0.36
CA GLY A 20 -6.35 -4.73 0.66
C GLY A 20 -6.94 -5.79 -0.29
N PRO A 21 -8.27 -5.94 -0.33
CA PRO A 21 -8.94 -6.86 -1.24
C PRO A 21 -8.67 -6.58 -2.71
N ALA A 22 -8.58 -5.31 -3.12
CA ALA A 22 -8.21 -4.94 -4.48
C ALA A 22 -6.81 -5.49 -4.83
N ILE A 23 -5.82 -5.26 -3.96
CA ILE A 23 -4.45 -5.76 -4.16
C ILE A 23 -4.41 -7.29 -4.27
N GLU A 24 -5.11 -8.01 -3.38
CA GLU A 24 -5.15 -9.48 -3.40
C GLU A 24 -5.81 -10.01 -4.68
N LYS A 25 -6.87 -9.35 -5.17
CA LYS A 25 -7.57 -9.70 -6.41
C LYS A 25 -6.67 -9.64 -7.65
N TYR A 26 -5.72 -8.71 -7.68
CA TYR A 26 -4.75 -8.57 -8.77
C TYR A 26 -3.46 -9.40 -8.54
N GLY A 27 -3.45 -10.29 -7.53
CA GLY A 27 -2.33 -11.18 -7.24
C GLY A 27 -1.19 -10.49 -6.50
N GLY A 28 -1.46 -9.38 -5.80
CA GLY A 28 -0.48 -8.67 -5.00
C GLY A 28 -0.29 -9.31 -3.62
N GLY A 29 0.96 -9.63 -3.28
CA GLY A 29 1.36 -10.12 -1.96
C GLY A 29 1.93 -9.01 -1.08
N PHE A 30 1.44 -8.85 0.15
CA PHE A 30 1.97 -7.85 1.07
C PHE A 30 3.28 -8.34 1.72
N LEU A 31 4.39 -7.68 1.41
CA LEU A 31 5.68 -7.92 2.05
C LEU A 31 5.84 -7.11 3.34
N VAL A 32 5.35 -5.87 3.34
CA VAL A 32 5.43 -4.94 4.48
C VAL A 32 4.13 -4.14 4.56
N ARG A 33 3.54 -4.03 5.75
CA ARG A 33 2.30 -3.26 6.03
C ARG A 33 2.48 -2.32 7.24
N GLY A 34 3.54 -1.51 7.22
CA GLY A 34 3.76 -0.48 8.24
C GLY A 34 4.08 -1.00 9.64
N GLY A 35 4.98 -1.98 9.73
CA GLY A 35 5.57 -2.43 10.99
C GLY A 35 6.64 -1.47 11.51
N GLU A 36 7.44 -1.93 12.47
CA GLU A 36 8.58 -1.18 13.02
C GLU A 36 9.53 -0.75 11.89
N GLN A 37 9.90 0.53 11.89
CA GLN A 37 10.76 1.14 10.89
C GLN A 37 11.89 1.87 11.60
N VAL A 38 13.11 1.63 11.12
CA VAL A 38 14.32 2.33 11.58
C VAL A 38 14.88 3.08 10.40
N GLU A 39 14.95 4.40 10.54
CA GLU A 39 15.57 5.26 9.54
C GLU A 39 17.08 5.31 9.75
N VAL A 40 17.81 4.89 8.74
CA VAL A 40 19.28 4.83 8.79
C VAL A 40 19.93 6.09 8.20
N GLU A 41 19.23 6.78 7.28
CA GLU A 41 19.68 8.01 6.64
C GLU A 41 18.47 8.91 6.28
N GLY A 42 18.60 10.22 6.52
CA GLY A 42 17.61 11.23 6.13
C GLY A 42 16.37 11.33 7.04
N GLU A 43 15.36 12.07 6.56
CA GLU A 43 14.00 12.02 7.08
C GLU A 43 13.16 11.09 6.21
N GLY A 44 12.24 10.38 6.82
CA GLY A 44 11.23 9.65 6.12
C GLY A 44 9.97 9.47 6.92
N TYR A 45 9.37 8.30 6.79
CA TYR A 45 7.93 8.18 6.86
C TYR A 45 7.52 7.28 8.00
N GLU A 46 6.44 7.68 8.67
CA GLU A 46 5.81 6.91 9.74
C GLU A 46 5.36 5.54 9.25
N ARG A 47 5.05 5.41 7.95
CA ARG A 47 4.51 4.17 7.38
C ARG A 47 5.05 3.85 6.00
N THR A 48 5.54 2.62 5.85
CA THR A 48 5.93 2.02 4.57
C THR A 48 5.09 0.77 4.27
N VAL A 49 4.55 0.70 3.05
CA VAL A 49 3.84 -0.47 2.53
C VAL A 49 4.55 -0.96 1.27
N ARG A 50 4.86 -2.26 1.24
CA ARG A 50 5.40 -2.96 0.07
C ARG A 50 4.47 -4.10 -0.31
N VAL A 51 4.09 -4.07 -1.59
CA VAL A 51 3.34 -5.12 -2.26
C VAL A 51 4.21 -5.66 -3.37
N GLU A 52 4.32 -6.97 -3.43
CA GLU A 52 4.96 -7.72 -4.51
C GLU A 52 3.91 -8.16 -5.53
N PHE A 53 4.22 -7.99 -6.81
CA PHE A 53 3.45 -8.53 -7.92
C PHE A 53 4.39 -9.32 -8.81
N ASN A 54 3.89 -10.39 -9.45
CA ASN A 54 4.72 -11.22 -10.32
C ASN A 54 5.18 -10.46 -11.57
N THR A 55 4.36 -9.49 -12.05
CA THR A 55 4.72 -8.64 -13.18
C THR A 55 4.40 -7.17 -12.93
N LEU A 56 5.10 -6.29 -13.63
CA LEU A 56 4.83 -4.85 -13.61
C LEU A 56 3.41 -4.52 -14.13
N GLU A 57 2.91 -5.30 -15.09
CA GLU A 57 1.57 -5.11 -15.66
C GLU A 57 0.48 -5.38 -14.62
N GLN A 58 0.63 -6.41 -13.78
CA GLN A 58 -0.29 -6.67 -12.67
C GLN A 58 -0.29 -5.54 -11.65
N ALA A 59 0.89 -5.01 -11.31
CA ALA A 59 1.00 -3.86 -10.41
C ALA A 59 0.30 -2.61 -10.98
N LYS A 60 0.46 -2.36 -12.29
CA LYS A 60 -0.23 -1.26 -12.98
C LYS A 60 -1.74 -1.46 -13.04
N ALA A 61 -2.19 -2.66 -13.41
CA ALA A 61 -3.60 -3.01 -13.47
C ALA A 61 -4.29 -2.88 -12.12
N CYS A 62 -3.62 -3.33 -11.05
CA CYS A 62 -4.09 -3.13 -9.67
C CYS A 62 -4.26 -1.64 -9.36
N TYR A 63 -3.23 -0.83 -9.61
CA TYR A 63 -3.26 0.60 -9.31
C TYR A 63 -4.33 1.36 -10.13
N GLN A 64 -4.55 0.94 -11.37
CA GLN A 64 -5.53 1.56 -12.29
C GLN A 64 -6.95 0.99 -12.14
N SER A 65 -7.14 -0.04 -11.30
CA SER A 65 -8.45 -0.65 -11.10
C SER A 65 -9.42 0.31 -10.41
N GLU A 66 -10.70 0.25 -10.79
CA GLU A 66 -11.75 1.04 -10.13
C GLU A 66 -11.85 0.71 -8.64
N ASP A 67 -11.64 -0.56 -8.27
CA ASP A 67 -11.63 -1.02 -6.88
C ASP A 67 -10.54 -0.30 -6.04
N TYR A 68 -9.34 -0.13 -6.60
CA TYR A 68 -8.23 0.57 -5.92
C TYR A 68 -8.37 2.09 -5.98
N GLN A 69 -8.92 2.64 -7.06
CA GLN A 69 -9.17 4.09 -7.19
C GLN A 69 -10.34 4.57 -6.33
N ALA A 70 -11.27 3.69 -5.96
CA ALA A 70 -12.36 3.97 -5.05
C ALA A 70 -11.98 3.86 -3.56
N ALA A 71 -10.76 3.39 -3.26
CA ALA A 71 -10.24 3.21 -1.91
C ALA A 71 -9.83 4.53 -1.25
#